data_AF-A0A1V5NFR4-F1
#
_entry.id   AF-A0A1V5NFR4-F1
#
_cell.length_a   1.000
_cell.length_b   1.000
_cell.length_c   1.000
_cell.angle_alpha   90.00
_cell.angle_beta   90.00
_cell.angle_gamma   90.00
#
_symmetry.space_group_name_H-M   'P 1'
#
loop_
_entity.id
_entity.type
_entity.pdbx_description
1 polymer ?
#
loop_
_entity_poly.entity_id
_entity_poly.type
_entity_poly.pdbx_seq_one_letter_code
_entity_poly.pdbx_strand_id
1 'polypeptide(L)'
;MRRPEDGGSRIGIVFNGSPLFTGDAGSGESDIRQWIITNDWLEAIVALPDQLFYNTGISTYIWIITNRKEERRTGKIQLIDAREFYVKMRKSLGNKRNQIGDGEENRPDQISEISRIYGNFTHDETRTLIIDGVEKEVIVSKIFDNEDFGYNKITVERPLRLNFQASAERIALLDDIKAFQKIAESKKKNETIRQQEIEAGIKRQTAIKAMLYDLEKETEGKLFKDRIAFLKELKAVDQKSGVRLSASELKAVLEALSEKDETAEICRDGKGNSEPDSDLRDTENVPLKENIEDYFKREVLPHVPDAWIDHKKTKVGYEIPLNRHFYRYEPPRPLEVITADVKSLEKEIMAMLAEITGSAEELK
;
A
#
# COMPACT_ATOMS: atom_id res chain seq x y z
N MET A 1 7.47 -15.63 27.86
CA MET A 1 8.92 -15.95 27.89
C MET A 1 9.41 -15.95 29.34
N ARG A 2 10.43 -16.74 29.67
CA ARG A 2 11.11 -16.65 30.98
C ARG A 2 11.75 -15.26 31.11
N ARG A 3 11.71 -14.65 32.28
CA ARG A 3 12.25 -13.30 32.50
C ARG A 3 13.78 -13.26 32.30
N PRO A 4 14.36 -12.13 31.87
CA PRO A 4 15.81 -12.02 31.63
C PRO A 4 16.66 -12.40 32.86
N GLU A 5 16.23 -12.02 34.07
CA GLU A 5 16.89 -12.33 35.35
C GLU A 5 16.95 -13.84 35.65
N ASP A 6 16.00 -14.61 35.13
CA ASP A 6 15.93 -16.06 35.30
C ASP A 6 16.67 -16.82 34.16
N GLY A 7 17.40 -16.08 33.30
CA GLY A 7 18.14 -16.62 32.16
C GLY A 7 17.45 -16.43 30.79
N GLY A 8 16.34 -15.71 30.72
CA GLY A 8 15.68 -15.32 29.47
C GLY A 8 15.14 -16.49 28.63
N SER A 9 14.68 -16.19 27.41
CA SER A 9 14.23 -17.16 26.43
C SER A 9 14.68 -16.78 25.02
N ARG A 10 14.88 -17.78 24.17
CA ARG A 10 15.23 -17.65 22.76
C ARG A 10 14.38 -18.63 21.97
N ILE A 11 13.67 -18.15 20.96
CA ILE A 11 12.69 -18.91 20.19
C ILE A 11 13.01 -18.75 18.71
N GLY A 12 13.06 -19.87 17.98
CA GLY A 12 13.06 -19.89 16.52
C GLY A 12 11.69 -20.31 16.01
N ILE A 13 11.08 -19.50 15.14
CA ILE A 13 9.76 -19.79 14.56
C ILE A 13 9.86 -19.74 13.04
N VAL A 14 9.32 -20.74 12.35
CA VAL A 14 9.23 -20.74 10.89
C VAL A 14 7.92 -20.10 10.46
N PHE A 15 8.00 -19.04 9.66
CA PHE A 15 6.86 -18.34 9.08
C PHE A 15 6.91 -18.36 7.55
N ASN A 16 5.75 -18.16 6.92
CA ASN A 16 5.69 -17.69 5.54
C ASN A 16 6.08 -16.19 5.47
N GLY A 17 5.99 -15.57 4.28
CA GLY A 17 6.35 -14.16 4.12
C GLY A 17 5.37 -13.14 4.74
N SER A 18 4.10 -13.51 4.92
CA SER A 18 3.03 -12.56 5.32
C SER A 18 3.35 -11.79 6.61
N PRO A 19 3.84 -12.41 7.70
CA PRO A 19 4.18 -11.69 8.94
C PRO A 19 5.20 -10.56 8.79
N LEU A 20 5.99 -10.51 7.71
CA LEU A 20 6.98 -9.45 7.47
C LEU A 20 6.36 -8.10 7.09
N PHE A 21 5.19 -8.10 6.42
CA PHE A 21 4.66 -6.88 5.78
C PHE A 21 3.13 -6.77 5.76
N THR A 22 2.39 -7.84 6.07
CA THR A 22 0.91 -7.78 6.04
C THR A 22 0.39 -6.86 7.13
N GLY A 23 -0.63 -6.05 6.80
CA GLY A 23 -1.26 -5.13 7.74
C GLY A 23 -0.74 -3.69 7.59
N ASP A 24 -1.69 -2.76 7.56
CA ASP A 24 -1.42 -1.33 7.42
C ASP A 24 -0.99 -0.69 8.75
N ALA A 25 -0.48 0.54 8.74
CA ALA A 25 -0.15 1.28 9.95
C ALA A 25 -1.37 1.39 10.90
N GLY A 26 -1.18 0.97 12.16
CA GLY A 26 -2.25 0.85 13.17
C GLY A 26 -3.25 -0.28 12.93
N SER A 27 -2.91 -1.29 12.12
CA SER A 27 -3.61 -2.58 12.08
C SER A 27 -2.94 -3.58 13.04
N GLY A 28 -3.68 -4.61 13.45
CA GLY A 28 -3.20 -5.57 14.45
C GLY A 28 -1.89 -6.27 14.07
N GLU A 29 -1.69 -6.62 12.81
CA GLU A 29 -0.45 -7.26 12.34
C GLU A 29 0.76 -6.31 12.40
N SER A 30 0.57 -5.05 12.02
CA SER A 30 1.60 -4.01 12.11
C SER A 30 1.93 -3.68 13.56
N ASP A 31 0.92 -3.58 14.42
CA ASP A 31 1.06 -3.32 15.84
C ASP A 31 1.80 -4.47 16.57
N ILE A 32 1.56 -5.73 16.17
CA ILE A 32 2.30 -6.88 16.71
C ILE A 32 3.79 -6.77 16.33
N ARG A 33 4.11 -6.46 15.07
CA ARG A 33 5.50 -6.25 14.64
C ARG A 33 6.15 -5.10 15.40
N GLN A 34 5.46 -3.96 15.46
CA GLN A 34 5.89 -2.79 16.21
C GLN A 34 6.20 -3.19 17.65
N TRP A 35 5.31 -3.93 18.31
CA TRP A 35 5.50 -4.32 19.69
C TRP A 35 6.73 -5.23 19.86
N ILE A 36 6.92 -6.24 19.01
CA ILE A 36 8.10 -7.13 19.10
C ILE A 36 9.40 -6.35 18.87
N ILE A 37 9.43 -5.44 17.88
CA ILE A 37 10.62 -4.68 17.51
C ILE A 37 10.94 -3.60 18.56
N THR A 38 9.94 -2.86 19.03
CA THR A 38 10.13 -1.78 20.02
C THR A 38 10.49 -2.31 21.42
N ASN A 39 10.05 -3.53 21.77
CA ASN A 39 10.54 -4.23 22.97
C ASN A 39 11.94 -4.83 22.79
N ASP A 40 12.57 -4.64 21.63
CA ASP A 40 13.89 -5.16 21.28
C ASP A 40 13.98 -6.69 21.34
N TRP A 41 12.90 -7.39 20.98
CA TRP A 41 12.85 -8.86 21.05
C TRP A 41 13.18 -9.56 19.74
N LEU A 42 12.87 -8.95 18.60
CA LEU A 42 13.28 -9.49 17.30
C LEU A 42 14.79 -9.35 17.17
N GLU A 43 15.52 -10.45 17.02
CA GLU A 43 16.99 -10.41 16.94
C GLU A 43 17.49 -10.72 15.54
N ALA A 44 16.89 -11.69 14.85
CA ALA A 44 17.23 -11.96 13.47
C ALA A 44 16.07 -12.54 12.66
N ILE A 45 16.12 -12.33 11.35
CA ILE A 45 15.26 -13.01 10.37
C ILE A 45 16.14 -13.65 9.32
N VAL A 46 15.94 -14.95 9.09
CA VAL A 46 16.65 -15.73 8.07
C VAL A 46 15.70 -16.06 6.94
N ALA A 47 15.92 -15.52 5.74
CA ALA A 47 15.21 -15.92 4.54
C ALA A 47 15.75 -17.26 4.03
N LEU A 48 14.90 -18.28 3.97
CA LEU A 48 15.28 -19.63 3.55
C LEU A 48 15.06 -19.85 2.04
N PRO A 49 15.70 -20.87 1.45
CA PRO A 49 15.41 -21.29 0.08
C PRO A 49 13.92 -21.55 -0.13
N ASP A 50 13.44 -21.27 -1.34
CA ASP A 50 12.13 -21.71 -1.77
C ASP A 50 12.10 -23.25 -1.93
N GLN A 51 10.91 -23.82 -2.11
CA GLN A 51 10.75 -25.27 -2.35
C GLN A 51 11.45 -26.16 -1.31
N LEU A 52 11.56 -25.67 -0.07
CA LEU A 52 12.19 -26.37 1.05
C LEU A 52 11.23 -27.36 1.74
N PHE A 53 9.92 -27.16 1.62
CA PHE A 53 8.89 -27.97 2.27
C PHE A 53 8.06 -28.76 1.27
N TYR A 54 7.62 -29.96 1.65
CA TYR A 54 6.88 -30.86 0.74
C TYR A 54 5.48 -30.35 0.40
N ASN A 55 4.83 -29.64 1.34
CA ASN A 55 3.47 -29.12 1.19
C ASN A 55 3.40 -27.77 0.45
N THR A 56 4.51 -27.03 0.31
CA THR A 56 4.48 -25.68 -0.27
C THR A 56 5.80 -25.31 -0.95
N GLY A 57 5.70 -24.64 -2.09
CA GLY A 57 6.85 -24.11 -2.82
C GLY A 57 7.26 -22.70 -2.40
N ILE A 58 6.53 -22.06 -1.47
CA ILE A 58 6.76 -20.67 -1.09
C ILE A 58 8.08 -20.48 -0.31
N SER A 59 8.64 -19.27 -0.39
CA SER A 59 9.72 -18.84 0.50
C SER A 59 9.24 -18.78 1.94
N THR A 60 10.12 -19.22 2.85
CA THR A 60 9.87 -19.26 4.29
C THR A 60 10.99 -18.55 5.04
N TYR A 61 10.70 -18.18 6.28
CA TYR A 61 11.59 -17.35 7.09
C TYR A 61 11.68 -17.90 8.49
N ILE A 62 12.88 -17.88 9.07
CA ILE A 62 13.07 -18.15 10.50
C ILE A 62 13.12 -16.82 11.23
N TRP A 63 12.20 -16.61 12.16
CA TRP A 63 12.26 -15.51 13.11
C TRP A 63 12.96 -15.98 14.37
N ILE A 64 14.03 -15.29 14.76
CA ILE A 64 14.75 -15.50 16.00
C ILE A 64 14.33 -14.39 16.96
N ILE A 65 13.60 -14.77 18.01
CA ILE A 65 13.06 -13.85 19.01
C ILE A 65 13.70 -14.18 20.37
N THR A 66 14.23 -13.17 21.05
CA THR A 66 14.78 -13.32 22.39
C THR A 66 14.52 -12.08 23.24
N ASN A 67 14.24 -12.27 24.52
CA ASN A 67 14.21 -11.17 25.49
C ASN A 67 15.55 -11.00 26.24
N ARG A 68 16.62 -11.63 25.75
CA ARG A 68 17.97 -11.56 26.31
C ARG A 68 19.00 -11.52 25.19
N LYS A 69 19.03 -10.38 24.47
CA LYS A 69 20.04 -10.09 23.45
C LYS A 69 21.43 -9.93 24.07
N GLU A 70 22.46 -10.29 23.32
CA GLU A 70 23.84 -9.89 23.62
C GLU A 70 23.96 -8.36 23.52
N GLU A 71 24.85 -7.75 24.31
CA GLU A 71 25.02 -6.29 24.36
C GLU A 71 25.24 -5.66 22.97
N ARG A 72 26.07 -6.30 22.13
CA ARG A 72 26.32 -5.84 20.75
C ARG A 72 25.09 -5.89 19.82
N ARG A 73 24.04 -6.63 20.19
CA ARG A 73 22.79 -6.81 19.41
C ARG A 73 21.63 -5.97 19.94
N THR A 74 21.77 -5.33 21.10
CA THR A 74 20.73 -4.48 21.67
C THR A 74 20.36 -3.34 20.72
N GLY A 75 19.06 -3.15 20.49
CA GLY A 75 18.53 -2.16 19.56
C GLY A 75 18.68 -2.52 18.07
N LYS A 76 19.23 -3.71 17.76
CA LYS A 76 19.57 -4.13 16.39
C LYS A 76 18.84 -5.40 15.97
N ILE A 77 18.60 -5.51 14.67
CA ILE A 77 18.05 -6.71 14.02
C ILE A 77 19.00 -7.11 12.88
N GLN A 78 19.32 -8.40 12.81
CA GLN A 78 20.10 -8.99 11.73
C GLN A 78 19.16 -9.62 10.69
N LEU A 79 19.20 -9.16 9.45
CA LEU A 79 18.59 -9.90 8.34
C LEU A 79 19.66 -10.78 7.70
N ILE A 80 19.30 -12.02 7.40
CA ILE A 80 20.16 -13.02 6.76
C ILE A 80 19.47 -13.53 5.52
N ASP A 81 20.16 -13.45 4.38
CA ASP A 81 19.68 -14.00 3.12
C ASP A 81 20.33 -15.35 2.86
N ALA A 82 19.58 -16.42 3.17
CA ALA A 82 19.99 -17.78 2.96
C ALA A 82 19.24 -18.44 1.78
N ARG A 83 18.61 -17.67 0.89
CA ARG A 83 17.79 -18.21 -0.22
C ARG A 83 18.60 -19.09 -1.17
N GLU A 84 19.87 -18.78 -1.36
CA GLU A 84 20.80 -19.53 -2.23
C GLU A 84 21.56 -20.65 -1.49
N PHE A 85 21.25 -20.90 -0.21
CA PHE A 85 21.89 -21.93 0.59
C PHE A 85 21.12 -23.25 0.49
N TYR A 86 21.16 -23.86 -0.69
CA TYR A 86 20.55 -25.18 -0.91
C TYR A 86 21.38 -26.06 -1.83
N VAL A 87 21.04 -27.34 -1.84
CA VAL A 87 21.36 -28.28 -2.89
C VAL A 87 20.06 -28.82 -3.49
N LYS A 88 20.05 -29.01 -4.82
CA LYS A 88 18.90 -29.60 -5.51
C LYS A 88 18.78 -31.08 -5.17
N MET A 89 17.58 -31.50 -4.83
CA MET A 89 17.27 -32.90 -4.56
C MET A 89 17.25 -33.70 -5.87
N ARG A 90 17.82 -34.91 -5.85
CA ARG A 90 17.77 -35.84 -7.00
C ARG A 90 16.34 -36.27 -7.34
N LYS A 91 15.50 -36.44 -6.31
CA LYS A 91 14.08 -36.79 -6.44
C LYS A 91 13.25 -35.81 -5.64
N SER A 92 12.35 -35.11 -6.32
CA SER A 92 11.42 -34.18 -5.65
C SER A 92 10.39 -34.92 -4.81
N LEU A 93 9.96 -34.29 -3.71
CA LEU A 93 8.91 -34.81 -2.82
C LEU A 93 7.79 -33.77 -2.71
N GLY A 94 6.71 -33.96 -3.47
CA GLY A 94 5.68 -32.92 -3.62
C GLY A 94 6.29 -31.64 -4.18
N ASN A 95 6.14 -30.53 -3.45
CA ASN A 95 6.75 -29.24 -3.79
C ASN A 95 8.23 -29.14 -3.39
N LYS A 96 8.74 -30.07 -2.57
CA LYS A 96 10.12 -30.01 -2.10
C LYS A 96 11.08 -30.39 -3.22
N ARG A 97 11.95 -29.45 -3.60
CA ARG A 97 13.04 -29.66 -4.56
C ARG A 97 14.40 -29.26 -4.02
N ASN A 98 14.43 -28.43 -2.99
CA ASN A 98 15.64 -27.92 -2.38
C ASN A 98 15.80 -28.49 -0.96
N GLN A 99 17.04 -28.74 -0.56
CA GLN A 99 17.40 -29.05 0.82
C GLN A 99 18.63 -28.23 1.22
N ILE A 100 18.67 -27.78 2.47
CA ILE A 100 19.86 -27.12 3.01
C ILE A 100 20.87 -28.22 3.34
N GLY A 101 22.10 -28.07 2.88
CA GLY A 101 23.17 -29.02 3.13
C GLY A 101 23.59 -29.03 4.61
N ASP A 102 23.77 -30.22 5.14
CA ASP A 102 24.07 -30.57 6.55
C ASP A 102 25.51 -31.07 6.75
N GLY A 103 26.33 -31.07 5.68
CA GLY A 103 27.68 -31.64 5.71
C GLY A 103 27.72 -33.16 5.56
N GLU A 104 26.59 -33.84 5.41
CA GLU A 104 26.51 -35.29 5.22
C GLU A 104 26.42 -35.68 3.74
N GLU A 105 26.73 -36.94 3.41
CA GLU A 105 26.55 -37.51 2.06
C GLU A 105 27.18 -36.67 0.92
N ASN A 106 28.37 -36.09 1.16
CA ASN A 106 29.09 -35.18 0.25
C ASN A 106 28.36 -33.85 -0.05
N ARG A 107 27.37 -33.46 0.78
CA ARG A 107 26.74 -32.16 0.71
C ARG A 107 27.60 -31.11 1.42
N PRO A 108 27.56 -29.83 0.99
CA PRO A 108 28.15 -28.74 1.75
C PRO A 108 27.44 -28.60 3.11
N ASP A 109 28.16 -28.13 4.13
CA ASP A 109 27.59 -27.82 5.45
C ASP A 109 27.04 -26.38 5.48
N GLN A 110 25.92 -26.18 4.81
CA GLN A 110 25.23 -24.89 4.72
C GLN A 110 24.53 -24.52 6.03
N ILE A 111 24.07 -25.50 6.84
CA ILE A 111 23.47 -25.25 8.16
C ILE A 111 24.48 -24.59 9.10
N SER A 112 25.69 -25.13 9.19
CA SER A 112 26.75 -24.51 9.99
C SER A 112 27.11 -23.13 9.45
N GLU A 113 27.12 -22.95 8.13
CA GLU A 113 27.46 -21.67 7.53
C GLU A 113 26.43 -20.57 7.84
N ILE A 114 25.12 -20.86 7.72
CA ILE A 114 24.05 -19.94 8.13
C ILE A 114 24.17 -19.61 9.63
N SER A 115 24.49 -20.62 10.45
CA SER A 115 24.69 -20.44 11.90
C SER A 115 25.90 -19.55 12.21
N ARG A 116 26.98 -19.65 11.43
CA ARG A 116 28.16 -18.77 11.54
C ARG A 116 27.83 -17.35 11.11
N ILE A 117 27.15 -17.13 9.99
CA ILE A 117 26.72 -15.80 9.54
C ILE A 117 25.86 -15.13 10.63
N TYR A 118 24.91 -15.88 11.20
CA TYR A 118 24.13 -15.43 12.33
C TYR A 118 25.04 -15.08 13.53
N GLY A 119 25.96 -15.96 13.93
CA GLY A 119 26.86 -15.73 15.06
C GLY A 119 27.85 -14.56 14.87
N ASN A 120 28.37 -14.37 13.66
CA ASN A 120 29.30 -13.32 13.30
C ASN A 120 28.69 -11.94 13.56
N PHE A 121 27.44 -11.73 13.12
CA PHE A 121 26.73 -10.46 13.23
C PHE A 121 27.57 -9.32 12.65
N THR A 122 27.88 -9.45 11.36
CA THR A 122 28.61 -8.47 10.57
C THR A 122 27.68 -7.82 9.56
N HIS A 123 27.68 -6.48 9.50
CA HIS A 123 26.90 -5.73 8.51
C HIS A 123 27.57 -5.86 7.12
N ASP A 124 26.75 -6.05 6.08
CA ASP A 124 27.20 -6.29 4.70
C ASP A 124 28.18 -7.47 4.55
N GLU A 125 28.02 -8.51 5.37
CA GLU A 125 28.82 -9.74 5.23
C GLU A 125 28.54 -10.41 3.89
N THR A 126 29.59 -10.79 3.14
CA THR A 126 29.48 -11.40 1.82
C THR A 126 29.88 -12.88 1.78
N ARG A 127 29.38 -13.60 0.77
CA ARG A 127 29.83 -14.96 0.39
C ARG A 127 29.85 -15.10 -1.12
N THR A 128 30.78 -15.93 -1.61
CA THR A 128 30.77 -16.40 -3.01
C THR A 128 29.93 -17.66 -3.09
N LEU A 129 28.83 -17.59 -3.84
CA LEU A 129 27.90 -18.70 -4.05
C LEU A 129 27.76 -18.98 -5.55
N ILE A 130 27.44 -20.22 -5.90
CA ILE A 130 27.11 -20.58 -7.27
C ILE A 130 25.60 -20.38 -7.47
N ILE A 131 25.23 -19.38 -8.27
CA ILE A 131 23.84 -19.05 -8.62
C ILE A 131 23.71 -19.20 -10.13
N ASP A 132 22.79 -20.04 -10.58
CA ASP A 132 22.60 -20.38 -12.00
C ASP A 132 23.88 -20.84 -12.71
N GLY A 133 24.75 -21.56 -11.99
CA GLY A 133 26.01 -22.08 -12.53
C GLY A 133 27.15 -21.07 -12.59
N VAL A 134 26.94 -19.84 -12.09
CA VAL A 134 27.95 -18.77 -12.06
C VAL A 134 28.31 -18.44 -10.63
N GLU A 135 29.60 -18.32 -10.33
CA GLU A 135 30.06 -17.79 -9.05
C GLU A 135 29.71 -16.30 -8.94
N LYS A 136 28.95 -15.95 -7.92
CA LYS A 136 28.56 -14.58 -7.59
C LYS A 136 28.89 -14.29 -6.13
N GLU A 137 29.50 -13.13 -5.89
CA GLU A 137 29.63 -12.60 -4.54
C GLU A 137 28.31 -11.90 -4.15
N VAL A 138 27.67 -12.35 -3.08
CA VAL A 138 26.40 -11.82 -2.57
C VAL A 138 26.51 -11.37 -1.13
N ILE A 139 25.76 -10.33 -0.73
CA ILE A 139 25.61 -9.96 0.68
C ILE A 139 24.63 -10.95 1.32
N VAL A 140 25.07 -11.61 2.37
CA VAL A 140 24.29 -12.63 3.10
C VAL A 140 23.82 -12.14 4.46
N SER A 141 24.37 -11.02 4.97
CA SER A 141 23.87 -10.42 6.21
C SER A 141 23.88 -8.90 6.19
N LYS A 142 22.82 -8.31 6.75
CA LYS A 142 22.70 -6.88 7.01
C LYS A 142 22.15 -6.65 8.41
N ILE A 143 22.64 -5.60 9.05
CA ILE A 143 22.25 -5.21 10.42
C ILE A 143 21.58 -3.85 10.37
N PHE A 144 20.44 -3.75 11.03
CA PHE A 144 19.60 -2.56 11.07
C PHE A 144 19.28 -2.19 12.51
N ASP A 145 18.98 -0.92 12.74
CA ASP A 145 18.32 -0.45 13.95
C ASP A 145 16.84 -0.86 13.95
N ASN A 146 16.26 -0.97 15.14
CA ASN A 146 14.82 -1.20 15.29
C ASN A 146 13.98 -0.14 14.54
N GLU A 147 14.44 1.11 14.50
CA GLU A 147 13.76 2.22 13.82
C GLU A 147 13.80 2.14 12.30
N ASP A 148 14.73 1.38 11.70
CA ASP A 148 14.83 1.23 10.24
C ASP A 148 13.62 0.51 9.62
N PHE A 149 12.86 -0.22 10.44
CA PHE A 149 11.67 -0.96 10.02
C PHE A 149 10.37 -0.20 10.28
N GLY A 150 10.45 0.95 10.95
CA GLY A 150 9.28 1.76 11.23
C GLY A 150 9.10 2.87 10.19
N TYR A 151 7.85 3.25 9.96
CA TYR A 151 7.48 4.41 9.17
C TYR A 151 6.29 5.15 9.79
N ASN A 152 6.20 6.45 9.52
CA ASN A 152 5.01 7.25 9.70
C ASN A 152 4.19 7.20 8.42
N LYS A 153 3.00 6.57 8.47
CA LYS A 153 2.00 6.69 7.41
C LYS A 153 1.26 8.01 7.59
N ILE A 154 1.53 8.97 6.72
CA ILE A 154 0.87 10.28 6.72
C ILE A 154 -0.32 10.27 5.78
N THR A 155 -1.36 11.02 6.10
CA THR A 155 -2.48 11.29 5.18
C THR A 155 -2.24 12.61 4.48
N VAL A 156 -2.14 12.57 3.16
CA VAL A 156 -2.00 13.74 2.31
C VAL A 156 -3.38 14.11 1.80
N GLU A 157 -3.85 15.29 2.19
CA GLU A 157 -5.12 15.84 1.75
C GLU A 157 -4.86 16.86 0.63
N ARG A 158 -5.80 16.91 -0.32
CA ARG A 158 -5.82 17.88 -1.41
C ARG A 158 -7.11 18.70 -1.33
N PRO A 159 -7.10 19.97 -1.77
CA PRO A 159 -8.27 20.82 -1.62
C PRO A 159 -9.38 20.38 -2.55
N LEU A 160 -10.60 20.38 -2.03
CA LEU A 160 -11.82 20.22 -2.80
C LEU A 160 -12.04 21.43 -3.70
N ARG A 161 -12.21 21.19 -4.99
CA ARG A 161 -12.55 22.21 -5.99
C ARG A 161 -13.80 21.79 -6.74
N LEU A 162 -14.83 22.62 -6.64
CA LEU A 162 -16.14 22.34 -7.22
C LEU A 162 -16.58 23.52 -8.08
N ASN A 163 -17.14 23.22 -9.24
CA ASN A 163 -17.99 24.17 -9.95
C ASN A 163 -19.46 23.93 -9.60
N PHE A 164 -20.29 24.96 -9.78
CA PHE A 164 -21.71 24.94 -9.43
C PHE A 164 -22.54 25.47 -10.58
N GLN A 165 -23.65 24.81 -10.88
CA GLN A 165 -24.57 25.21 -11.93
C GLN A 165 -25.96 24.71 -11.61
N ALA A 166 -26.97 25.58 -11.75
CA ALA A 166 -28.37 25.21 -11.62
C ALA A 166 -28.93 24.74 -12.98
N SER A 167 -28.30 23.78 -13.65
CA SER A 167 -28.82 23.26 -14.93
C SER A 167 -29.97 22.27 -14.70
N ALA A 168 -30.85 22.10 -15.69
CA ALA A 168 -31.92 21.11 -15.62
C ALA A 168 -31.41 19.69 -15.27
N GLU A 169 -30.26 19.30 -15.82
CA GLU A 169 -29.63 17.98 -15.56
C GLU A 169 -29.17 17.86 -14.10
N ARG A 170 -28.47 18.86 -13.56
CA ARG A 170 -27.99 18.84 -12.18
C ARG A 170 -29.13 18.97 -11.16
N ILE A 171 -30.17 19.75 -11.47
CA ILE A 171 -31.38 19.82 -10.64
C ILE A 171 -32.07 18.45 -10.56
N ALA A 172 -32.07 17.66 -11.64
CA ALA A 172 -32.65 16.33 -11.65
C ALA A 172 -31.91 15.36 -10.70
N LEU A 173 -30.60 15.52 -10.49
CA LEU A 173 -29.80 14.70 -9.57
C LEU A 173 -30.27 14.78 -8.11
N LEU A 174 -31.04 15.80 -7.72
CA LEU A 174 -31.65 15.87 -6.39
C LEU A 174 -32.50 14.64 -6.06
N ASP A 175 -33.11 14.02 -7.06
CA ASP A 175 -33.95 12.82 -6.85
C ASP A 175 -33.16 11.60 -6.39
N ASP A 176 -31.85 11.55 -6.66
CA ASP A 176 -30.97 10.46 -6.27
C ASP A 176 -30.32 10.69 -4.89
N ILE A 177 -30.44 11.91 -4.34
CA ILE A 177 -29.84 12.26 -3.05
C ILE A 177 -30.75 11.78 -1.91
N LYS A 178 -30.27 10.81 -1.14
CA LYS A 178 -31.00 10.22 0.01
C LYS A 178 -31.53 11.25 1.01
N ALA A 179 -30.77 12.33 1.26
CA ALA A 179 -31.22 13.38 2.17
C ALA A 179 -32.42 14.16 1.62
N PHE A 180 -32.48 14.35 0.30
CA PHE A 180 -33.61 14.99 -0.38
C PHE A 180 -34.82 14.06 -0.46
N GLN A 181 -34.63 12.78 -0.81
CA GLN A 181 -35.68 11.75 -0.81
C GLN A 181 -36.43 11.69 0.52
N LYS A 182 -35.70 11.73 1.65
CA LYS A 182 -36.24 11.68 3.01
C LYS A 182 -37.20 12.81 3.36
N ILE A 183 -37.20 13.93 2.63
CA ILE A 183 -38.15 15.03 2.83
C ILE A 183 -39.58 14.54 2.64
N ALA A 184 -39.80 13.62 1.69
CA ALA A 184 -41.09 13.01 1.38
C ALA A 184 -41.28 11.61 2.00
N GLU A 185 -40.47 11.24 3.00
CA GLU A 185 -40.63 9.99 3.75
C GLU A 185 -41.25 10.25 5.13
N SER A 186 -42.06 9.30 5.61
CA SER A 186 -42.59 9.33 6.98
C SER A 186 -42.39 7.99 7.69
N LYS A 187 -41.99 8.08 8.96
CA LYS A 187 -41.84 6.93 9.88
C LYS A 187 -43.06 6.76 10.81
N LYS A 188 -44.11 7.55 10.64
CA LYS A 188 -45.29 7.51 11.52
C LYS A 188 -46.13 6.28 11.22
N LYS A 189 -46.59 5.62 12.29
CA LYS A 189 -47.45 4.43 12.20
C LYS A 189 -48.91 4.76 11.86
N ASN A 190 -49.35 5.98 12.16
CA ASN A 190 -50.69 6.42 11.83
C ASN A 190 -50.76 6.80 10.35
N GLU A 191 -51.61 6.11 9.59
CA GLU A 191 -51.68 6.24 8.13
C GLU A 191 -52.05 7.66 7.67
N THR A 192 -53.00 8.31 8.34
CA THR A 192 -53.42 9.68 7.98
C THR A 192 -52.28 10.68 8.18
N ILE A 193 -51.58 10.60 9.32
CA ILE A 193 -50.43 11.48 9.61
C ILE A 193 -49.28 11.18 8.65
N ARG A 194 -49.02 9.90 8.36
CA ARG A 194 -47.99 9.46 7.42
C ARG A 194 -48.23 10.04 6.04
N GLN A 195 -49.45 9.94 5.52
CA GLN A 195 -49.80 10.46 4.20
C GLN A 195 -49.69 11.99 4.14
N GLN A 196 -50.10 12.69 5.21
CA GLN A 196 -49.96 14.14 5.31
C GLN A 196 -48.49 14.59 5.30
N GLU A 197 -47.62 13.89 6.03
CA GLU A 197 -46.18 14.18 6.04
C GLU A 197 -45.55 13.94 4.66
N ILE A 198 -45.90 12.85 3.98
CA ILE A 198 -45.42 12.54 2.63
C ILE A 198 -45.87 13.62 1.63
N GLU A 199 -47.15 13.98 1.64
CA GLU A 199 -47.68 15.00 0.73
C GLU A 199 -47.05 16.38 0.97
N ALA A 200 -46.87 16.76 2.25
CA ALA A 200 -46.15 17.99 2.60
C ALA A 200 -44.69 17.95 2.12
N GLY A 201 -44.03 16.80 2.25
CA GLY A 201 -42.69 16.58 1.76
C GLY A 201 -42.55 16.68 0.23
N ILE A 202 -43.48 16.10 -0.53
CA ILE A 202 -43.53 16.22 -1.99
C ILE A 202 -43.72 17.68 -2.41
N LYS A 203 -44.62 18.41 -1.72
CA LYS A 203 -44.80 19.85 -1.94
C LYS A 203 -43.51 20.62 -1.66
N ARG A 204 -42.78 20.26 -0.59
CA ARG A 204 -41.50 20.86 -0.24
C ARG A 204 -40.42 20.60 -1.30
N GLN A 205 -40.27 19.37 -1.76
CA GLN A 205 -39.33 19.01 -2.83
C GLN A 205 -39.64 19.78 -4.13
N THR A 206 -40.91 19.83 -4.51
CA THR A 206 -41.37 20.58 -5.69
C THR A 206 -41.04 22.07 -5.57
N ALA A 207 -41.27 22.67 -4.41
CA ALA A 207 -40.94 24.08 -4.16
C ALA A 207 -39.43 24.36 -4.26
N ILE A 208 -38.59 23.46 -3.75
CA ILE A 208 -37.13 23.57 -3.87
C ILE A 208 -36.70 23.50 -5.34
N LYS A 209 -37.19 22.51 -6.11
CA LYS A 209 -36.84 22.40 -7.53
C LYS A 209 -37.31 23.62 -8.34
N ALA A 210 -38.53 24.10 -8.10
CA ALA A 210 -39.04 25.30 -8.77
C ALA A 210 -38.13 26.52 -8.51
N MET A 211 -37.71 26.70 -7.25
CA MET A 211 -36.76 27.75 -6.86
C MET A 211 -35.41 27.60 -7.59
N LEU A 212 -34.91 26.39 -7.78
CA LEU A 212 -33.67 26.16 -8.54
C LEU A 212 -33.82 26.41 -10.05
N TYR A 213 -34.98 26.11 -10.65
CA TYR A 213 -35.26 26.50 -12.04
C TYR A 213 -35.38 28.02 -12.20
N ASP A 214 -35.83 28.74 -11.18
CA ASP A 214 -35.79 30.20 -11.20
C ASP A 214 -34.35 30.72 -11.08
N LEU A 215 -33.49 30.06 -10.28
CA LEU A 215 -32.05 30.35 -10.24
C LEU A 215 -31.38 30.10 -11.59
N GLU A 216 -31.73 29.02 -12.30
CA GLU A 216 -31.25 28.75 -13.66
C GLU A 216 -31.54 29.92 -14.60
N LYS A 217 -32.78 30.43 -14.58
CA LYS A 217 -33.21 31.56 -15.42
C LYS A 217 -32.51 32.86 -15.04
N GLU A 218 -32.41 33.17 -13.75
CA GLU A 218 -31.78 34.41 -13.27
C GLU A 218 -30.28 34.45 -13.53
N THR A 219 -29.62 33.28 -13.54
CA THR A 219 -28.19 33.16 -13.83
C THR A 219 -27.89 32.83 -15.28
N GLU A 220 -28.91 32.70 -16.14
CA GLU A 220 -28.79 32.26 -17.53
C GLU A 220 -27.99 30.95 -17.67
N GLY A 221 -28.15 30.02 -16.72
CA GLY A 221 -27.42 28.76 -16.68
C GLY A 221 -25.92 28.92 -16.46
N LYS A 222 -25.44 30.05 -15.92
CA LYS A 222 -24.02 30.32 -15.69
C LYS A 222 -23.36 29.24 -14.82
N LEU A 223 -22.17 28.81 -15.25
CA LEU A 223 -21.27 27.96 -14.46
C LEU A 223 -20.45 28.82 -13.49
N PHE A 224 -20.55 28.54 -12.20
CA PHE A 224 -19.81 29.22 -11.15
C PHE A 224 -18.61 28.36 -10.72
N LYS A 225 -17.41 28.93 -10.79
CA LYS A 225 -16.17 28.30 -10.30
C LYS A 225 -15.79 28.71 -8.87
N ASP A 226 -16.59 29.56 -8.24
CA ASP A 226 -16.43 29.99 -6.87
C ASP A 226 -17.70 29.70 -6.07
N ARG A 227 -17.57 28.88 -5.03
CA ARG A 227 -18.66 28.50 -4.12
C ARG A 227 -19.29 29.72 -3.45
N ILE A 228 -18.50 30.73 -3.10
CA ILE A 228 -19.00 31.94 -2.42
C ILE A 228 -19.89 32.74 -3.37
N ALA A 229 -19.44 32.93 -4.61
CA ALA A 229 -20.23 33.58 -5.65
C ALA A 229 -21.55 32.84 -5.92
N PHE A 230 -21.52 31.51 -6.04
CA PHE A 230 -22.72 30.71 -6.24
C PHE A 230 -23.71 30.81 -5.07
N LEU A 231 -23.21 30.68 -3.83
CA LEU A 231 -24.05 30.75 -2.63
C LEU A 231 -24.73 32.11 -2.48
N LYS A 232 -24.11 33.19 -2.96
CA LYS A 232 -24.72 34.53 -2.97
C LYS A 232 -25.97 34.55 -3.84
N GLU A 233 -25.88 34.04 -5.07
CA GLU A 233 -27.02 33.98 -5.99
C GLU A 233 -28.11 33.03 -5.49
N LEU A 234 -27.73 31.82 -5.05
CA LEU A 234 -28.66 30.85 -4.47
C LEU A 234 -29.42 31.44 -3.28
N LYS A 235 -28.74 32.18 -2.39
CA LYS A 235 -29.37 32.82 -1.24
C LYS A 235 -30.32 33.94 -1.63
N ALA A 236 -30.03 34.70 -2.70
CA ALA A 236 -30.92 35.73 -3.20
C ALA A 236 -32.25 35.12 -3.69
N VAL A 237 -32.17 34.03 -4.46
CA VAL A 237 -33.35 33.32 -4.97
C VAL A 237 -34.13 32.60 -3.86
N ASP A 238 -33.44 31.98 -2.89
CA ASP A 238 -34.07 31.36 -1.71
C ASP A 238 -34.86 32.38 -0.87
N GLN A 239 -34.32 33.60 -0.72
CA GLN A 239 -35.00 34.68 0.00
C GLN A 239 -36.20 35.23 -0.78
N LYS A 240 -36.05 35.42 -2.10
CA LYS A 240 -37.09 35.94 -2.99
C LYS A 240 -38.28 34.98 -3.13
N SER A 241 -38.00 33.69 -3.25
CA SER A 241 -39.01 32.63 -3.35
C SER A 241 -39.66 32.28 -2.00
N GLY A 242 -39.01 32.64 -0.89
CA GLY A 242 -39.50 32.35 0.45
C GLY A 242 -39.38 30.88 0.87
N VAL A 243 -38.63 30.05 0.12
CA VAL A 243 -38.43 28.63 0.42
C VAL A 243 -37.71 28.44 1.75
N ARG A 244 -36.67 29.23 2.02
CA ARG A 244 -35.85 29.17 3.25
C ARG A 244 -35.30 27.76 3.48
N LEU A 245 -34.30 27.40 2.69
CA LEU A 245 -33.64 26.10 2.81
C LEU A 245 -33.10 25.86 4.23
N SER A 246 -33.42 24.70 4.80
CA SER A 246 -32.74 24.19 5.99
C SER A 246 -31.30 23.78 5.65
N ALA A 247 -30.45 23.61 6.67
CA ALA A 247 -29.06 23.20 6.46
C ALA A 247 -28.93 21.85 5.72
N SER A 248 -29.84 20.91 5.98
CA SER A 248 -29.86 19.60 5.30
C SER A 248 -30.28 19.73 3.84
N GLU A 249 -31.27 20.57 3.54
CA GLU A 249 -31.72 20.83 2.18
C GLU A 249 -30.65 21.57 1.37
N LEU A 250 -30.02 22.59 1.97
CA LEU A 250 -28.91 23.32 1.33
C LEU A 250 -27.75 22.38 0.98
N LYS A 251 -27.41 21.44 1.87
CA LYS A 251 -26.37 20.45 1.58
C LYS A 251 -26.73 19.57 0.38
N ALA A 252 -27.97 19.09 0.31
CA ALA A 252 -28.44 18.28 -0.83
C ALA A 252 -28.45 19.08 -2.15
N VAL A 253 -28.87 20.35 -2.09
CA VAL A 253 -28.82 21.27 -3.24
C VAL A 253 -27.38 21.48 -3.72
N LEU A 254 -26.45 21.76 -2.80
CA LEU A 254 -25.04 21.94 -3.18
C LEU A 254 -24.45 20.67 -3.77
N GLU A 255 -24.74 19.50 -3.18
CA GLU A 255 -24.29 18.20 -3.69
C GLU A 255 -24.80 17.95 -5.12
N ALA A 256 -26.09 18.16 -5.39
CA ALA A 256 -26.68 17.96 -6.72
C ALA A 256 -26.14 18.94 -7.77
N LEU A 257 -25.96 20.21 -7.39
CA LEU A 257 -25.59 21.28 -8.32
C LEU A 257 -24.08 21.42 -8.54
N SER A 258 -23.27 20.61 -7.85
CA SER A 258 -21.81 20.69 -7.90
C SER A 258 -21.17 19.53 -8.66
N GLU A 259 -20.07 19.82 -9.34
CA GLU A 259 -19.17 18.82 -9.90
C GLU A 259 -17.72 19.20 -9.63
N LYS A 260 -16.84 18.20 -9.62
CA LYS A 260 -15.40 18.39 -9.43
C LYS A 260 -14.79 19.12 -10.62
N ASP A 261 -13.99 20.13 -10.32
CA ASP A 261 -13.34 20.97 -11.33
C ASP A 261 -12.01 21.49 -10.79
N GLU A 262 -10.90 20.97 -11.28
CA GLU A 262 -9.55 21.38 -10.84
C GLU A 262 -9.25 22.87 -11.12
N THR A 263 -9.99 23.47 -12.05
CA THR A 263 -9.84 24.89 -12.39
C THR A 263 -10.72 25.81 -11.54
N ALA A 264 -11.55 25.25 -10.65
CA ALA A 264 -12.38 26.00 -9.73
C ALA A 264 -11.61 26.46 -8.49
N GLU A 265 -12.13 27.46 -7.80
CA GLU A 265 -11.58 27.95 -6.53
C GLU A 265 -11.66 26.90 -5.44
N ILE A 266 -10.73 26.98 -4.49
CA ILE A 266 -10.68 26.07 -3.33
C ILE A 266 -11.94 26.28 -2.48
N CYS A 267 -12.65 25.19 -2.24
CA CYS A 267 -13.74 25.15 -1.28
C CYS A 267 -13.19 25.25 0.15
N ARG A 268 -13.75 26.16 0.94
CA ARG A 268 -13.32 26.42 2.32
C ARG A 268 -14.47 26.25 3.30
N ASP A 269 -14.12 25.77 4.49
CA ASP A 269 -15.03 25.66 5.62
C ASP A 269 -15.36 27.05 6.21
N GLY A 270 -16.28 27.09 7.18
CA GLY A 270 -16.67 28.34 7.85
C GLY A 270 -15.55 29.02 8.65
N LYS A 271 -14.39 28.38 8.82
CA LYS A 271 -13.19 28.94 9.47
C LYS A 271 -12.14 29.40 8.45
N GLY A 272 -12.39 29.21 7.15
CA GLY A 272 -11.47 29.56 6.08
C GLY A 272 -10.44 28.47 5.73
N ASN A 273 -10.50 27.29 6.36
CA ASN A 273 -9.61 26.18 6.03
C ASN A 273 -10.08 25.50 4.75
N SER A 274 -9.14 25.03 3.93
CA SER A 274 -9.45 24.21 2.76
C SER A 274 -10.20 22.94 3.17
N GLU A 275 -11.29 22.64 2.48
CA GLU A 275 -11.98 21.36 2.63
C GLU A 275 -11.21 20.27 1.88
N PRO A 276 -11.05 19.06 2.44
CA PRO A 276 -10.37 17.96 1.75
C PRO A 276 -11.27 17.35 0.67
N ASP A 277 -10.67 17.03 -0.48
CA ASP A 277 -11.27 16.12 -1.46
C ASP A 277 -10.94 14.67 -1.08
N SER A 278 -11.96 13.90 -0.70
CA SER A 278 -11.79 12.49 -0.31
C SER A 278 -11.29 11.58 -1.42
N ASP A 279 -11.54 11.92 -2.69
CA ASP A 279 -11.17 11.03 -3.82
C ASP A 279 -9.76 11.31 -4.31
N LEU A 280 -9.19 12.46 -3.92
CA LEU A 280 -7.80 12.83 -4.19
C LEU A 280 -6.91 12.65 -2.96
N ARG A 281 -7.45 12.14 -1.86
CA ARG A 281 -6.69 11.82 -0.65
C ARG A 281 -5.74 10.67 -0.95
N ASP A 282 -4.50 10.83 -0.51
CA ASP A 282 -3.47 9.80 -0.61
C ASP A 282 -2.78 9.57 0.74
N THR A 283 -1.90 8.58 0.80
CA THR A 283 -1.05 8.30 1.95
C THR A 283 0.39 8.06 1.54
N GLU A 284 1.30 8.60 2.31
CA GLU A 284 2.75 8.44 2.12
C GLU A 284 3.37 7.74 3.33
N ASN A 285 4.39 6.92 3.10
CA ASN A 285 5.13 6.25 4.17
C ASN A 285 6.50 6.92 4.34
N VAL A 286 6.65 7.68 5.41
CA VAL A 286 7.90 8.38 5.75
C VAL A 286 8.71 7.54 6.74
N PRO A 287 9.96 7.17 6.46
CA PRO A 287 10.79 6.44 7.42
C PRO A 287 10.83 7.13 8.80
N LEU A 288 10.83 6.36 9.90
CA LEU A 288 10.81 6.95 11.26
C LEU A 288 12.01 7.87 11.54
N LYS A 289 13.16 7.58 10.92
CA LYS A 289 14.39 8.36 11.06
C LYS A 289 14.38 9.68 10.26
N GLU A 290 13.34 9.92 9.47
CA GLU A 290 13.21 11.10 8.64
C GLU A 290 12.13 12.06 9.18
N ASN A 291 12.38 13.36 9.06
CA ASN A 291 11.39 14.37 9.41
C ASN A 291 10.25 14.40 8.37
N ILE A 292 9.01 14.28 8.85
CA ILE A 292 7.80 14.27 8.02
C ILE A 292 7.69 15.52 7.13
N GLU A 293 8.00 16.70 7.66
CA GLU A 293 7.86 17.97 6.92
C GLU A 293 8.90 18.10 5.82
N ASP A 294 10.13 17.64 6.08
CA ASP A 294 11.21 17.70 5.10
C ASP A 294 10.96 16.70 3.96
N TYR A 295 10.47 15.49 4.28
CA TYR A 295 10.01 14.53 3.27
C TYR A 295 8.87 15.13 2.44
N PHE A 296 7.84 15.68 3.10
CA PHE A 296 6.66 16.22 2.41
C PHE A 296 7.01 17.37 1.46
N LYS A 297 7.91 18.27 1.87
CA LYS A 297 8.41 19.36 1.01
C LYS A 297 9.21 18.87 -0.18
N ARG A 298 9.96 17.78 -0.03
CA ARG A 298 10.85 17.25 -1.06
C ARG A 298 10.11 16.36 -2.05
N GLU A 299 9.23 15.48 -1.57
CA GLU A 299 8.63 14.41 -2.36
C GLU A 299 7.18 14.71 -2.76
N VAL A 300 6.43 15.52 -2.00
CA VAL A 300 4.99 15.73 -2.27
C VAL A 300 4.69 17.10 -2.87
N LEU A 301 5.12 18.19 -2.22
CA LEU A 301 4.81 19.56 -2.65
C LEU A 301 5.25 19.92 -4.08
N PRO A 302 6.36 19.40 -4.64
CA PRO A 302 6.73 19.67 -6.03
C PRO A 302 5.73 19.11 -7.06
N HIS A 303 5.00 18.06 -6.68
CA HIS A 303 3.99 17.42 -7.53
C HIS A 303 2.58 17.91 -7.21
N VAL A 304 2.30 18.25 -5.95
CA VAL A 304 0.99 18.72 -5.48
C VAL A 304 1.14 19.92 -4.54
N PRO A 305 1.28 21.16 -5.08
CA PRO A 305 1.65 22.33 -4.29
C PRO A 305 0.61 22.80 -3.27
N ASP A 306 -0.66 22.44 -3.45
CA ASP A 306 -1.77 22.82 -2.58
C ASP A 306 -2.17 21.73 -1.58
N ALA A 307 -1.40 20.64 -1.50
CA ALA A 307 -1.60 19.57 -0.54
C ALA A 307 -1.18 19.97 0.88
N TRP A 308 -1.75 19.30 1.88
CA TRP A 308 -1.33 19.40 3.27
C TRP A 308 -1.44 18.05 3.99
N ILE A 309 -0.76 17.94 5.13
CA ILE A 309 -0.79 16.72 5.95
C ILE A 309 -1.93 16.82 6.98
N ASP A 310 -2.78 15.80 7.05
CA ASP A 310 -3.68 15.59 8.19
C ASP A 310 -2.97 14.82 9.31
N HIS A 311 -2.25 15.55 10.16
CA HIS A 311 -1.48 14.97 11.27
C HIS A 311 -2.32 14.15 12.25
N LYS A 312 -3.64 14.38 12.33
CA LYS A 312 -4.51 13.59 13.22
C LYS A 312 -4.69 12.16 12.74
N LYS A 313 -4.45 11.91 11.46
CA LYS A 313 -4.54 10.59 10.83
C LYS A 313 -3.18 9.93 10.64
N THR A 314 -2.09 10.59 11.02
CA THR A 314 -0.76 9.99 10.96
C THR A 314 -0.68 8.82 11.93
N LYS A 315 -0.22 7.67 11.43
CA LYS A 315 -0.03 6.45 12.23
C LYS A 315 1.37 5.91 12.03
N VAL A 316 1.92 5.29 13.06
CA VAL A 316 3.17 4.54 12.95
C VAL A 316 2.85 3.12 12.47
N GLY A 317 3.61 2.64 11.51
CA GLY A 317 3.57 1.26 11.04
C GLY A 317 4.98 0.66 11.06
N TYR A 318 5.04 -0.68 11.09
CA TYR A 318 6.29 -1.41 10.96
C TYR A 318 6.19 -2.44 9.84
N GLU A 319 7.24 -2.54 9.04
CA GLU A 319 7.39 -3.54 7.98
C GLU A 319 8.85 -3.97 7.86
N ILE A 320 9.07 -5.21 7.42
CA ILE A 320 10.41 -5.79 7.24
C ILE A 320 10.57 -6.17 5.77
N PRO A 321 10.93 -5.23 4.89
CA PRO A 321 11.00 -5.46 3.46
C PRO A 321 12.32 -6.17 3.10
N LEU A 322 12.52 -7.39 3.62
CA LEU A 322 13.77 -8.14 3.49
C LEU A 322 14.26 -8.21 2.04
N ASN A 323 13.37 -8.54 1.10
CA ASN A 323 13.71 -8.61 -0.32
C ASN A 323 14.28 -7.29 -0.87
N ARG A 324 13.76 -6.13 -0.44
CA ARG A 324 14.26 -4.80 -0.86
C ARG A 324 15.67 -4.55 -0.33
N HIS A 325 15.98 -5.00 0.88
CA HIS A 325 17.32 -4.82 1.47
C HIS A 325 18.40 -5.65 0.77
N PHE A 326 18.06 -6.81 0.23
CA PHE A 326 18.99 -7.70 -0.49
C PHE A 326 18.86 -7.61 -2.02
N TYR A 327 17.94 -6.80 -2.53
CA TYR A 327 17.79 -6.60 -3.96
C TYR A 327 19.06 -5.96 -4.54
N ARG A 328 19.58 -6.58 -5.59
CA ARG A 328 20.63 -6.02 -6.43
C ARG A 328 20.09 -5.94 -7.85
N TYR A 329 20.20 -4.77 -8.46
CA TYR A 329 19.85 -4.61 -9.86
C TYR A 329 20.86 -5.36 -10.71
N GLU A 330 20.41 -6.41 -11.40
CA GLU A 330 21.17 -7.07 -12.44
C GLU A 330 20.67 -6.53 -13.80
N PRO A 331 21.49 -5.77 -14.54
CA PRO A 331 21.11 -5.33 -15.87
C PRO A 331 20.89 -6.56 -16.76
N PRO A 332 19.88 -6.54 -17.66
CA PRO A 332 19.69 -7.60 -18.62
C PRO A 332 20.94 -7.78 -19.48
N ARG A 333 21.22 -9.02 -19.87
CA ARG A 333 22.33 -9.31 -20.79
C ARG A 333 22.15 -8.52 -22.09
N PRO A 334 23.22 -7.99 -22.70
CA PRO A 334 23.12 -7.29 -23.98
C PRO A 334 22.42 -8.15 -25.05
N LEU A 335 21.63 -7.52 -25.91
CA LEU A 335 20.85 -8.19 -26.96
C LEU A 335 21.73 -9.00 -27.91
N GLU A 336 22.96 -8.55 -28.15
CA GLU A 336 23.94 -9.19 -29.01
C GLU A 336 24.37 -10.55 -28.45
N VAL A 337 24.54 -10.64 -27.13
CA VAL A 337 24.89 -11.89 -26.42
C VAL A 337 23.71 -12.85 -26.48
N ILE A 338 22.49 -12.36 -26.23
CA ILE A 338 21.27 -13.18 -26.33
C ILE A 338 21.11 -13.74 -27.74
N THR A 339 21.33 -12.92 -28.77
CA THR A 339 21.23 -13.32 -30.19
C THR A 339 22.29 -14.37 -30.54
N ALA A 340 23.51 -14.23 -30.03
CA ALA A 340 24.58 -15.20 -30.24
C ALA A 340 24.25 -16.55 -29.58
N ASP A 341 23.75 -16.54 -28.34
CA ASP A 341 23.33 -17.76 -27.62
C ASP A 341 22.19 -18.47 -28.35
N VAL A 342 21.16 -17.74 -28.79
CA VAL A 342 20.03 -18.31 -29.54
C VAL A 342 20.54 -18.97 -30.82
N LYS A 343 21.42 -18.32 -31.59
CA LYS A 343 22.02 -18.91 -32.78
C LYS A 343 22.86 -20.15 -32.48
N SER A 344 23.54 -20.19 -31.33
CA SER A 344 24.30 -21.36 -30.90
C SER A 344 23.38 -22.54 -30.58
N LEU A 345 22.34 -22.28 -29.79
CA LEU A 345 21.33 -23.28 -29.44
C LEU A 345 20.57 -23.78 -30.68
N GLU A 346 20.24 -22.91 -31.63
CA GLU A 346 19.67 -23.31 -32.92
C GLU A 346 20.59 -24.28 -33.67
N LYS A 347 21.90 -24.02 -33.71
CA LYS A 347 22.87 -24.92 -34.33
C LYS A 347 22.95 -26.26 -33.62
N GLU A 348 22.96 -26.26 -32.28
CA GLU A 348 22.98 -27.49 -31.47
C GLU A 348 21.71 -28.31 -31.69
N ILE A 349 20.53 -27.69 -31.68
CA ILE A 349 19.25 -28.35 -31.96
C ILE A 349 19.25 -28.95 -33.36
N MET A 350 19.70 -28.20 -34.36
CA MET A 350 19.78 -28.68 -35.75
C MET A 350 20.76 -29.85 -35.90
N ALA A 351 21.89 -29.83 -35.19
CA ALA A 351 22.85 -30.94 -35.17
C ALA A 351 22.24 -32.19 -34.53
N MET A 352 21.58 -32.05 -33.37
CA MET A 352 20.88 -33.16 -32.71
C MET A 352 19.75 -33.74 -33.56
N LEU A 353 18.98 -32.88 -34.25
CA LEU A 353 17.94 -33.32 -35.18
C LEU A 353 18.54 -34.10 -36.36
N ALA A 354 19.64 -33.61 -36.93
CA ALA A 354 20.32 -34.29 -38.04
C ALA A 354 20.90 -35.66 -37.65
N GLU A 355 21.40 -35.81 -36.42
CA GLU A 355 21.83 -37.11 -35.87
C GLU A 355 20.65 -38.08 -35.71
N ILE A 356 19.47 -37.60 -35.29
CA ILE A 356 18.26 -38.42 -35.12
C ILE A 356 17.62 -38.78 -36.47
N THR A 357 17.63 -37.87 -37.44
CA THR A 357 17.05 -38.10 -38.78
C THR A 357 18.01 -38.78 -39.75
N GLY A 358 19.24 -39.11 -39.33
CA GLY A 358 20.25 -39.78 -40.16
C GLY A 358 20.78 -38.92 -41.31
N SER A 359 20.68 -37.60 -41.20
CA SER A 359 21.03 -36.65 -42.29
C SER A 359 22.48 -36.15 -42.22
N ALA A 360 23.30 -36.69 -41.33
CA ALA A 360 24.65 -36.20 -41.04
C ALA A 360 25.69 -36.46 -42.15
N GLU A 361 25.39 -37.22 -43.20
CA GLU A 361 26.35 -37.55 -44.26
C GLU A 361 26.39 -36.57 -45.46
N GLU A 362 25.52 -35.56 -45.54
CA GLU A 362 25.44 -34.70 -46.74
C GLU A 362 25.94 -33.26 -46.61
N LEU A 363 26.64 -32.89 -45.53
CA LEU A 363 27.23 -31.55 -45.41
C LEU A 363 28.75 -31.62 -45.21
N LYS A 364 29.46 -31.82 -46.33
CA LYS A 364 30.89 -31.50 -46.49
C LYS A 364 31.06 -30.28 -47.38
#